data_AF-A0A7V2JII8-F1
#
_entry.id   AF-A0A7V2JII8-F1
#
_cell.length_a   1.000
_cell.length_b   1.000
_cell.length_c   1.000
_cell.angle_alpha   90.00
_cell.angle_beta   90.00
_cell.angle_gamma   90.00
#
_symmetry.space_group_name_H-M   'P 1'
#
loop_
_entity.id
_entity.type
_entity.pdbx_description
1 polymer ?
#
loop_
_entity_poly.entity_id
_entity_poly.type
_entity_poly.pdbx_seq_one_letter_code
_entity_poly.pdbx_strand_id
1 'polypeptide(L)'
;MVEERVRAIVSLNWDTLLETALDSVGLTEGGSLPRPWKVTKYARVVDKTHMPMLAQANVFPVVKPHGCVRELERLRNQFRSGNTIGSVTFKLTSSELSNITPDQQHVVNTNVRNYISECPLVGIGWRASESYLREAIVEIANQVQRTEQDAFTLIDICWNSDHSEIAAAYSKNKSDSFAQVMTDTNPSTDCVLQWLQARYALIRMIDMVPNSEQAPLVQLLQELDQPNCDHPVQSWADFWLPTWVRICWRMGVMQGVDPQTNKLIGPYEIPVTPRDAHIPLTGMSIERLDLQAAAKFLIALPKPLNP
;
A
#
# COMPACT_ATOMS: atom_id res chain seq x y z
N MET A 1 17.24 -5.27 -6.98
CA MET A 1 15.80 -5.49 -7.22
C MET A 1 15.04 -4.33 -6.63
N VAL A 2 14.15 -3.71 -7.41
CA VAL A 2 13.31 -2.59 -6.95
C VAL A 2 12.03 -3.16 -6.34
N GLU A 3 11.65 -2.61 -5.22
CA GLU A 3 10.58 -3.12 -4.36
C GLU A 3 9.19 -2.71 -4.87
N GLU A 4 8.45 -3.68 -5.41
CA GLU A 4 7.04 -3.52 -5.80
C GLU A 4 6.17 -4.40 -4.92
N ARG A 5 5.98 -3.98 -3.66
CA ARG A 5 5.23 -4.75 -2.65
C ARG A 5 3.73 -4.65 -2.81
N VAL A 6 3.26 -3.49 -3.24
CA VAL A 6 1.86 -3.23 -3.58
C VAL A 6 1.83 -2.87 -5.05
N ARG A 7 1.07 -3.63 -5.84
CA ARG A 7 0.92 -3.38 -7.28
C ARG A 7 -0.20 -2.40 -7.58
N ALA A 8 -1.29 -2.51 -6.83
CA ALA A 8 -2.50 -1.75 -7.03
C ALA A 8 -3.32 -1.69 -5.75
N ILE A 9 -4.20 -0.68 -5.67
CA ILE A 9 -5.28 -0.66 -4.69
C ILE A 9 -6.60 -0.66 -5.45
N VAL A 10 -7.49 -1.60 -5.09
CA VAL A 10 -8.90 -1.56 -5.47
C VAL A 10 -9.67 -1.09 -4.26
N SER A 11 -10.34 0.06 -4.36
CA SER A 11 -11.11 0.65 -3.27
C SER A 11 -12.57 0.79 -3.67
N LEU A 12 -13.45 0.28 -2.82
CA LEU A 12 -14.89 0.37 -2.99
C LEU A 12 -15.47 1.64 -2.34
N ASN A 13 -14.62 2.45 -1.71
CA ASN A 13 -15.01 3.67 -1.02
C ASN A 13 -15.06 4.86 -1.99
N TRP A 14 -16.01 5.77 -1.75
CA TRP A 14 -16.15 7.02 -2.53
C TRP A 14 -15.26 8.16 -2.04
N ASP A 15 -14.78 8.08 -0.80
CA ASP A 15 -13.95 9.12 -0.16
C ASP A 15 -12.63 9.35 -0.91
N THR A 16 -11.79 10.25 -0.40
CA THR A 16 -10.50 10.57 -1.02
C THR A 16 -9.33 10.36 -0.06
N LEU A 17 -9.52 9.51 0.96
CA LEU A 17 -8.53 9.28 2.00
C LEU A 17 -7.27 8.62 1.44
N LEU A 18 -7.43 7.63 0.55
CA LEU A 18 -6.32 6.97 -0.12
C LEU A 18 -5.55 7.95 -1.01
N GLU A 19 -6.25 8.74 -1.81
CA GLU A 19 -5.67 9.78 -2.66
C GLU A 19 -4.90 10.81 -1.82
N THR A 20 -5.49 11.26 -0.71
CA THR A 20 -4.85 12.20 0.22
C THR A 20 -3.63 11.58 0.89
N ALA A 21 -3.67 10.30 1.27
CA ALA A 21 -2.52 9.59 1.80
C ALA A 21 -1.41 9.47 0.75
N LEU A 22 -1.75 9.14 -0.50
CA LEU A 22 -0.81 9.07 -1.62
C LEU A 22 -0.17 10.45 -1.90
N ASP A 23 -0.98 11.51 -1.93
CA ASP A 23 -0.53 12.90 -2.03
C ASP A 23 0.41 13.26 -0.87
N SER A 24 0.11 12.79 0.36
CA SER A 24 0.90 13.06 1.56
C SER A 24 2.22 12.29 1.60
N VAL A 25 2.28 11.10 1.03
CA VAL A 25 3.56 10.41 0.79
C VAL A 25 4.29 10.96 -0.45
N GLY A 26 3.64 11.90 -1.15
CA GLY A 26 4.21 12.68 -2.24
C GLY A 26 4.13 12.00 -3.60
N LEU A 27 3.21 11.05 -3.77
CA LEU A 27 2.74 10.61 -5.08
C LEU A 27 1.69 11.62 -5.54
N THR A 28 1.86 12.21 -6.72
CA THR A 28 0.93 13.24 -7.21
C THR A 28 0.02 12.69 -8.29
N GLU A 29 -1.28 13.01 -8.22
CA GLU A 29 -2.25 12.66 -9.27
C GLU A 29 -1.82 13.30 -10.60
N GLY A 30 -1.48 12.49 -11.61
CA GLY A 30 -1.01 13.00 -12.92
C GLY A 30 0.43 13.56 -12.95
N GLY A 31 1.03 13.83 -11.78
CA GLY A 31 2.45 14.18 -11.63
C GLY A 31 2.78 15.66 -11.61
N SER A 32 3.70 16.09 -10.74
CA SER A 32 4.26 17.44 -10.78
C SER A 32 5.75 17.56 -10.42
N LEU A 33 6.34 16.56 -9.74
CA LEU A 33 7.74 16.62 -9.32
C LEU A 33 8.50 15.38 -9.80
N PRO A 34 9.60 15.53 -10.56
CA PRO A 34 10.50 14.41 -10.83
C PRO A 34 11.10 13.97 -9.51
N ARG A 35 10.85 12.71 -9.16
CA ARG A 35 11.43 12.08 -7.97
C ARG A 35 12.18 10.82 -8.41
N PRO A 36 13.23 10.42 -7.70
CA PRO A 36 14.04 9.25 -8.06
C PRO A 36 13.36 7.92 -7.71
N TRP A 37 12.04 7.92 -7.54
CA TRP A 37 11.27 6.75 -7.15
C TRP A 37 10.83 5.99 -8.41
N LYS A 38 10.72 4.66 -8.34
CA LYS A 38 10.07 3.89 -9.43
C LYS A 38 8.62 4.30 -9.62
N VAL A 39 7.94 4.70 -8.54
CA VAL A 39 6.57 5.19 -8.56
C VAL A 39 6.57 6.63 -8.09
N THR A 40 6.16 7.56 -8.94
CA THR A 40 6.16 9.00 -8.65
C THR A 40 4.78 9.62 -8.75
N LYS A 41 3.83 8.87 -9.30
CA LYS A 41 2.47 9.30 -9.58
C LYS A 41 1.51 8.20 -9.18
N TYR A 42 0.25 8.56 -9.01
CA TYR A 42 -0.84 7.60 -9.02
C TYR A 42 -1.89 8.01 -10.05
N ALA A 43 -2.68 7.05 -10.51
CA ALA A 43 -3.82 7.27 -11.39
C ALA A 43 -5.05 6.67 -10.74
N ARG A 44 -6.06 7.52 -10.55
CA ARG A 44 -7.39 7.10 -10.13
C ARG A 44 -8.16 6.58 -11.35
N VAL A 45 -8.59 5.33 -11.30
CA VAL A 45 -9.33 4.68 -12.38
C VAL A 45 -10.76 4.41 -11.93
N VAL A 46 -11.67 5.27 -12.38
CA VAL A 46 -13.10 5.16 -12.09
C VAL A 46 -13.86 4.52 -13.25
N ASP A 47 -13.39 4.76 -14.48
CA ASP A 47 -14.00 4.27 -15.71
C ASP A 47 -12.93 3.99 -16.78
N LYS A 48 -13.37 3.47 -17.94
CA LYS A 48 -12.48 3.15 -19.06
C LYS A 48 -11.68 4.33 -19.60
N THR A 49 -12.17 5.57 -19.45
CA THR A 49 -11.49 6.77 -19.97
C THR A 49 -10.25 7.12 -19.17
N HIS A 50 -10.14 6.60 -17.93
CA HIS A 50 -8.96 6.74 -17.08
C HIS A 50 -7.89 5.69 -17.37
N MET A 51 -8.23 4.56 -18.02
CA MET A 51 -7.30 3.45 -18.28
C MET A 51 -6.01 3.85 -19.01
N PRO A 52 -6.02 4.77 -20.02
CA PRO A 52 -4.80 5.22 -20.66
C PRO A 52 -3.77 5.84 -19.70
N MET A 53 -4.19 6.33 -18.52
CA MET A 53 -3.26 6.87 -17.52
C MET A 53 -2.35 5.79 -16.93
N LEU A 54 -2.80 4.53 -16.91
CA LEU A 54 -2.03 3.39 -16.38
C LEU A 54 -0.88 2.98 -17.29
N ALA A 55 -0.94 3.32 -18.59
CA ALA A 55 0.14 3.01 -19.54
C ALA A 55 1.37 3.92 -19.36
N GLN A 56 1.26 4.98 -18.54
CA GLN A 56 2.39 5.86 -18.26
C GLN A 56 3.38 5.18 -17.30
N ALA A 57 4.68 5.44 -17.52
CA ALA A 57 5.70 4.97 -16.60
C ALA A 57 5.49 5.55 -15.19
N ASN A 58 5.85 4.78 -14.17
CA ASN A 58 5.92 5.22 -12.78
C ASN A 58 4.57 5.59 -12.13
N VAL A 59 3.47 5.04 -12.65
CA VAL A 59 2.12 5.27 -12.15
C VAL A 59 1.66 4.13 -11.26
N PHE A 60 1.19 4.46 -10.07
CA PHE A 60 0.48 3.55 -9.18
C PHE A 60 -1.02 3.53 -9.46
N PRO A 61 -1.62 2.37 -9.74
CA PRO A 61 -3.05 2.25 -10.00
C PRO A 61 -3.90 2.29 -8.70
N VAL A 62 -4.91 3.16 -8.69
CA VAL A 62 -5.96 3.22 -7.67
C VAL A 62 -7.32 3.05 -8.35
N VAL A 63 -7.86 1.84 -8.32
CA VAL A 63 -9.10 1.47 -9.02
C VAL A 63 -10.30 1.69 -8.09
N LYS A 64 -11.28 2.48 -8.51
CA LYS A 64 -12.46 2.85 -7.71
C LYS A 64 -13.76 2.59 -8.48
N PRO A 65 -14.20 1.33 -8.58
CA PRO A 65 -15.30 0.93 -9.46
C PRO A 65 -16.65 1.52 -9.05
N HIS A 66 -16.83 1.92 -7.78
CA HIS A 66 -18.05 2.57 -7.30
C HIS A 66 -18.08 4.09 -7.53
N GLY A 67 -16.99 4.68 -8.03
CA GLY A 67 -16.86 6.13 -8.15
C GLY A 67 -15.94 6.76 -7.11
N CYS A 68 -15.75 8.06 -7.24
CA CYS A 68 -14.94 8.87 -6.32
C CYS A 68 -15.47 10.30 -6.25
N VAL A 69 -15.47 10.89 -5.05
CA VAL A 69 -15.93 12.27 -4.82
C VAL A 69 -15.11 13.28 -5.63
N ARG A 70 -13.78 13.14 -5.72
CA ARG A 70 -12.93 14.01 -6.56
C ARG A 70 -13.34 13.96 -8.04
N GLU A 71 -13.76 12.79 -8.52
CA GLU A 71 -14.22 12.66 -9.92
C GLU A 71 -15.58 13.33 -10.13
N LEU A 72 -16.50 13.15 -9.18
CA LEU A 72 -17.78 13.85 -9.19
C LEU A 72 -17.60 15.38 -9.17
N GLU A 73 -16.66 15.90 -8.38
CA GLU A 73 -16.32 17.32 -8.35
C GLU A 73 -15.72 17.81 -9.67
N ARG A 74 -14.83 17.03 -10.29
CA ARG A 74 -14.26 17.31 -11.61
C ARG A 74 -15.37 17.47 -12.66
N LEU A 75 -16.29 16.52 -12.72
CA LEU A 75 -17.43 16.54 -13.64
C LEU A 75 -18.37 17.72 -13.34
N ARG A 76 -18.62 18.03 -12.05
CA ARG A 76 -19.42 19.20 -11.63
C ARG A 76 -18.80 20.51 -12.10
N ASN A 77 -17.49 20.64 -12.03
CA ASN A 77 -16.78 21.84 -12.50
C ASN A 77 -16.84 21.95 -14.02
N GLN A 78 -16.67 20.84 -14.75
CA GLN A 78 -16.83 20.83 -16.21
C GLN A 78 -18.22 21.27 -16.65
N PHE A 79 -19.26 20.79 -15.98
CA PHE A 79 -20.64 21.20 -16.20
C PHE A 79 -20.83 22.70 -16.00
N ARG A 80 -20.32 23.25 -14.89
CA ARG A 80 -20.39 24.68 -14.57
C ARG A 80 -19.67 25.54 -15.61
N SER A 81 -18.63 25.00 -16.24
CA SER A 81 -17.91 25.65 -17.34
C SER A 81 -18.59 25.47 -18.71
N GLY A 82 -19.79 24.90 -18.78
CA GLY A 82 -20.55 24.73 -20.03
C GLY A 82 -20.13 23.53 -20.88
N ASN A 83 -19.28 22.63 -20.37
CA ASN A 83 -18.89 21.43 -21.09
C ASN A 83 -19.95 20.34 -20.96
N THR A 84 -20.14 19.55 -22.02
CA THR A 84 -20.96 18.33 -21.97
C THR A 84 -20.30 17.31 -21.06
N ILE A 85 -21.05 16.80 -20.09
CA ILE A 85 -20.59 15.70 -19.24
C ILE A 85 -20.96 14.38 -19.92
N GLY A 86 -20.02 13.44 -19.97
CA GLY A 86 -20.30 12.06 -20.31
C GLY A 86 -21.03 11.30 -19.18
N SER A 87 -20.98 9.97 -19.22
CA SER A 87 -21.52 9.11 -18.17
C SER A 87 -20.81 9.35 -16.84
N VAL A 88 -21.56 9.59 -15.77
CA VAL A 88 -21.04 9.71 -14.40
C VAL A 88 -21.00 8.32 -13.74
N THR A 89 -19.83 7.89 -13.29
CA THR A 89 -19.70 6.68 -12.45
C THR A 89 -19.63 7.08 -10.98
N PHE A 90 -20.77 6.97 -10.29
CA PHE A 90 -20.90 7.15 -8.84
C PHE A 90 -22.09 6.34 -8.34
N LYS A 91 -21.83 5.17 -7.77
CA LYS A 91 -22.84 4.14 -7.41
C LYS A 91 -23.02 4.13 -5.90
N LEU A 92 -24.22 4.35 -5.38
CA LEU A 92 -24.48 4.48 -3.94
C LEU A 92 -25.42 3.40 -3.42
N THR A 93 -26.47 3.10 -4.18
CA THR A 93 -27.55 2.21 -3.74
C THR A 93 -27.26 0.76 -4.10
N SER A 94 -27.87 -0.17 -3.37
CA SER A 94 -27.77 -1.60 -3.69
C SER A 94 -28.23 -1.91 -5.11
N SER A 95 -29.27 -1.24 -5.63
CA SER A 95 -29.72 -1.41 -7.02
C SER A 95 -28.71 -0.91 -8.04
N GLU A 96 -28.02 0.20 -7.75
CA GLU A 96 -26.94 0.71 -8.62
C GLU A 96 -25.74 -0.22 -8.64
N LEU A 97 -25.40 -0.82 -7.49
CA LEU A 97 -24.31 -1.78 -7.33
C LEU A 97 -24.61 -3.14 -7.94
N SER A 98 -25.87 -3.58 -7.93
CA SER A 98 -26.31 -4.78 -8.67
C SER A 98 -26.31 -4.58 -10.19
N ASN A 99 -26.20 -3.33 -10.66
CA ASN A 99 -26.23 -2.96 -12.08
C ASN A 99 -24.88 -2.37 -12.53
N ILE A 100 -23.82 -3.17 -12.40
CA ILE A 100 -22.51 -2.84 -12.97
C ILE A 100 -22.60 -2.87 -14.50
N THR A 101 -22.15 -1.80 -15.15
CA THR A 101 -22.15 -1.74 -16.62
C THR A 101 -21.02 -2.60 -17.20
N PRO A 102 -21.11 -3.06 -18.46
CA PRO A 102 -20.01 -3.78 -19.11
C PRO A 102 -18.68 -3.01 -19.10
N ASP A 103 -18.72 -1.68 -19.25
CA ASP A 103 -17.54 -0.82 -19.18
C ASP A 103 -16.93 -0.80 -17.76
N GLN A 104 -17.76 -0.80 -16.71
CA GLN A 104 -17.30 -0.87 -15.32
C GLN A 104 -16.73 -2.26 -15.00
N GLN A 105 -17.40 -3.31 -15.45
CA GLN A 105 -16.87 -4.67 -15.37
C GLN A 105 -15.56 -4.80 -16.13
N HIS A 106 -15.39 -4.12 -17.27
CA HIS A 106 -14.15 -4.13 -18.03
C HIS A 106 -12.99 -3.48 -17.25
N VAL A 107 -13.24 -2.37 -16.56
CA VAL A 107 -12.23 -1.75 -15.67
C VAL A 107 -11.83 -2.72 -14.56
N VAL A 108 -12.81 -3.35 -13.90
CA VAL A 108 -12.56 -4.34 -12.86
C VAL A 108 -11.78 -5.51 -13.43
N ASN A 109 -12.30 -6.19 -14.45
CA ASN A 109 -11.70 -7.38 -15.05
C ASN A 109 -10.28 -7.13 -15.56
N THR A 110 -10.02 -6.00 -16.22
CA THR A 110 -8.68 -5.72 -16.77
C THR A 110 -7.66 -5.51 -15.66
N ASN A 111 -8.01 -4.76 -14.62
CA ASN A 111 -7.09 -4.49 -13.53
C ASN A 111 -6.96 -5.68 -12.58
N VAL A 112 -8.09 -6.28 -12.18
CA VAL A 112 -8.12 -7.47 -11.33
C VAL A 112 -7.40 -8.63 -12.01
N ARG A 113 -7.60 -8.88 -13.32
CA ARG A 113 -6.87 -9.94 -14.06
C ARG A 113 -5.37 -9.73 -14.01
N ASN A 114 -4.90 -8.54 -14.34
CA ASN A 114 -3.46 -8.27 -14.41
C ASN A 114 -2.81 -8.36 -13.02
N TYR A 115 -3.45 -7.87 -11.96
CA TYR A 115 -2.83 -7.84 -10.64
C TYR A 115 -3.00 -9.13 -9.85
N ILE A 116 -4.14 -9.81 -9.95
CA ILE A 116 -4.39 -11.05 -9.20
C ILE A 116 -3.61 -12.23 -9.76
N SER A 117 -3.35 -12.25 -11.07
CA SER A 117 -2.56 -13.33 -11.67
C SER A 117 -1.08 -13.30 -11.24
N GLU A 118 -0.59 -12.15 -10.78
CA GLU A 118 0.83 -11.96 -10.48
C GLU A 118 1.13 -11.77 -9.00
N CYS A 119 0.14 -11.53 -8.15
CA CYS A 119 0.35 -11.10 -6.76
C CYS A 119 -0.64 -11.71 -5.76
N PRO A 120 -0.23 -11.83 -4.47
CA PRO A 120 -1.14 -12.07 -3.35
C PRO A 120 -2.22 -10.99 -3.22
N LEU A 121 -3.36 -11.36 -2.63
CA LEU A 121 -4.49 -10.46 -2.38
C LEU A 121 -4.63 -10.20 -0.88
N VAL A 122 -4.66 -8.92 -0.49
CA VAL A 122 -4.99 -8.48 0.86
C VAL A 122 -6.30 -7.70 0.85
N GLY A 123 -7.33 -8.21 1.54
CA GLY A 123 -8.57 -7.51 1.82
C GLY A 123 -8.53 -6.86 3.20
N ILE A 124 -8.92 -5.58 3.30
CA ILE A 124 -8.97 -4.84 4.57
C ILE A 124 -10.34 -4.19 4.70
N GLY A 125 -11.08 -4.52 5.77
CA GLY A 125 -12.41 -3.96 6.04
C GLY A 125 -13.42 -4.20 4.91
N TRP A 126 -13.32 -5.35 4.24
CA TRP A 126 -14.11 -5.69 3.07
C TRP A 126 -14.97 -6.92 3.36
N ARG A 127 -16.28 -6.83 3.06
CA ARG A 127 -17.25 -7.90 3.29
C ARG A 127 -17.43 -8.87 2.12
N ALA A 128 -16.79 -8.61 0.98
CA ALA A 128 -17.00 -9.36 -0.26
C ALA A 128 -18.46 -9.43 -0.73
N SER A 129 -19.25 -8.39 -0.41
CA SER A 129 -20.64 -8.22 -0.85
C SER A 129 -20.77 -7.95 -2.35
N GLU A 130 -19.72 -7.45 -2.98
CA GLU A 130 -19.67 -7.09 -4.39
C GLU A 130 -19.43 -8.34 -5.24
N SER A 131 -20.51 -9.04 -5.59
CA SER A 131 -20.43 -10.30 -6.34
C SER A 131 -19.64 -10.15 -7.64
N TYR A 132 -19.82 -9.04 -8.37
CA TYR A 132 -19.11 -8.77 -9.62
C TYR A 132 -17.58 -8.72 -9.49
N LEU A 133 -17.08 -8.27 -8.33
CA LEU A 133 -15.65 -8.24 -8.01
C LEU A 133 -15.22 -9.62 -7.52
N ARG A 134 -15.96 -10.20 -6.57
CA ARG A 134 -15.68 -11.52 -6.01
C ARG A 134 -15.59 -12.59 -7.10
N GLU A 135 -16.58 -12.67 -7.99
CA GLU A 135 -16.64 -13.62 -9.10
C GLU A 135 -15.42 -13.46 -10.03
N ALA A 136 -15.05 -12.22 -10.37
CA ALA A 136 -13.86 -11.98 -11.19
C ALA A 136 -12.58 -12.47 -10.48
N ILE A 137 -12.43 -12.19 -9.18
CA ILE A 137 -11.29 -12.65 -8.38
C ILE A 137 -11.21 -14.18 -8.37
N VAL A 138 -12.31 -14.86 -8.09
CA VAL A 138 -12.40 -16.33 -8.02
C VAL A 138 -12.10 -16.95 -9.37
N GLU A 139 -12.71 -16.42 -10.44
CA GLU A 139 -12.48 -16.89 -11.82
C GLU A 139 -10.99 -16.83 -12.17
N ILE A 140 -10.35 -15.68 -11.96
CA ILE A 140 -8.94 -15.47 -12.30
C ILE A 140 -8.06 -16.33 -11.39
N ALA A 141 -8.32 -16.37 -10.08
CA ALA A 141 -7.51 -17.12 -9.14
C ALA A 141 -7.49 -18.63 -9.46
N ASN A 142 -8.62 -19.18 -9.90
CA ASN A 142 -8.72 -20.59 -10.33
C ASN A 142 -7.99 -20.89 -11.65
N GLN A 143 -7.71 -19.89 -12.48
CA GLN A 143 -7.00 -20.05 -13.76
C GLN A 143 -5.47 -19.97 -13.59
N VAL A 144 -4.99 -19.54 -12.44
CA VAL A 144 -3.57 -19.30 -12.17
C VAL A 144 -3.00 -20.46 -11.39
N GLN A 145 -1.86 -21.00 -11.82
CA GLN A 145 -1.13 -21.98 -11.04
C GLN A 145 -0.48 -21.29 -9.83
N ARG A 146 -1.07 -21.47 -8.65
CA ARG A 146 -0.62 -20.82 -7.41
C ARG A 146 0.52 -21.58 -6.74
N THR A 147 1.43 -20.82 -6.14
CA THR A 147 2.48 -21.29 -5.23
C THR A 147 2.07 -21.06 -3.78
N GLU A 148 2.82 -21.62 -2.82
CA GLU A 148 2.55 -21.38 -1.40
C GLU A 148 2.68 -19.90 -0.99
N GLN A 149 3.46 -19.12 -1.74
CA GLN A 149 3.65 -17.69 -1.53
C GLN A 149 2.47 -16.85 -2.02
N ASP A 150 1.62 -17.40 -2.89
CA ASP A 150 0.37 -16.79 -3.27
C ASP A 150 -0.65 -16.97 -2.14
N ALA A 151 -1.09 -15.86 -1.57
CA ALA A 151 -2.00 -15.88 -0.44
C ALA A 151 -3.17 -14.92 -0.65
N PHE A 152 -4.32 -15.32 -0.10
CA PHE A 152 -5.36 -14.39 0.27
C PHE A 152 -5.23 -14.12 1.77
N THR A 153 -5.25 -12.85 2.17
CA THR A 153 -5.31 -12.44 3.57
C THR A 153 -6.43 -11.42 3.76
N LEU A 154 -7.28 -11.64 4.76
CA LEU A 154 -8.35 -10.76 5.17
C LEU A 154 -8.03 -10.18 6.55
N ILE A 155 -7.99 -8.85 6.63
CA ILE A 155 -7.92 -8.08 7.88
C ILE A 155 -9.28 -7.43 8.09
N ASP A 156 -10.12 -8.04 8.93
CA ASP A 156 -11.50 -7.57 9.16
C ASP A 156 -11.99 -7.99 10.55
N ILE A 157 -13.05 -7.35 11.03
CA ILE A 157 -13.74 -7.70 12.28
C ILE A 157 -14.47 -9.04 12.20
N CYS A 158 -14.83 -9.51 10.99
CA CYS A 158 -15.46 -10.83 10.84
C CYS A 158 -15.18 -11.53 9.49
N TRP A 159 -15.41 -12.84 9.49
CA TRP A 159 -15.32 -13.73 8.33
C TRP A 159 -16.71 -14.25 7.95
N ASN A 160 -17.03 -14.32 6.65
CA ASN A 160 -18.31 -14.79 6.13
C ASN A 160 -18.12 -15.86 5.02
N SER A 161 -19.23 -16.35 4.44
CA SER A 161 -19.20 -17.36 3.37
C SER A 161 -18.56 -16.87 2.08
N ASP A 162 -18.71 -15.58 1.76
CA ASP A 162 -18.13 -14.99 0.55
C ASP A 162 -16.59 -14.96 0.63
N HIS A 163 -16.04 -14.73 1.83
CA HIS A 163 -14.59 -14.85 2.07
C HIS A 163 -14.09 -16.30 1.96
N SER A 164 -14.90 -17.28 2.37
CA SER A 164 -14.57 -18.70 2.20
C SER A 164 -14.43 -19.08 0.73
N GLU A 165 -15.31 -18.55 -0.13
CA GLU A 165 -15.24 -18.78 -1.58
C GLU A 165 -13.94 -18.23 -2.18
N ILE A 166 -13.58 -16.99 -1.84
CA ILE A 166 -12.32 -16.37 -2.29
C ILE A 166 -11.12 -17.18 -1.78
N ALA A 167 -11.09 -17.50 -0.48
CA ALA A 167 -9.97 -18.22 0.12
C ALA A 167 -9.75 -19.59 -0.53
N ALA A 168 -10.83 -20.31 -0.83
CA ALA A 168 -10.77 -21.60 -1.52
C ALA A 168 -10.11 -21.49 -2.90
N ALA A 169 -10.36 -20.41 -3.65
CA ALA A 169 -9.69 -20.15 -4.93
C ALA A 169 -8.17 -19.93 -4.80
N TYR A 170 -7.69 -19.59 -3.60
CA TYR A 170 -6.26 -19.52 -3.24
C TYR A 170 -5.76 -20.78 -2.52
N SER A 171 -6.56 -21.85 -2.44
CA SER A 171 -6.26 -23.04 -1.64
C SER A 171 -5.99 -22.72 -0.17
N LYS A 172 -6.67 -21.71 0.37
CA LYS A 172 -6.60 -21.29 1.78
C LYS A 172 -7.96 -21.47 2.46
N ASN A 173 -7.96 -21.31 3.77
CA ASN A 173 -9.15 -21.30 4.60
C ASN A 173 -9.04 -20.19 5.66
N LYS A 174 -10.02 -20.11 6.56
CA LYS A 174 -10.06 -19.07 7.60
C LYS A 174 -8.81 -19.06 8.50
N SER A 175 -8.27 -20.20 8.92
CA SER A 175 -7.10 -20.20 9.84
C SER A 175 -5.85 -19.61 9.21
N ASP A 176 -5.72 -19.73 7.89
CA ASP A 176 -4.50 -19.35 7.16
C ASP A 176 -4.59 -17.93 6.57
N SER A 177 -5.82 -17.41 6.47
CA SER A 177 -6.12 -16.18 5.74
C SER A 177 -6.78 -15.10 6.58
N PHE A 178 -7.16 -15.34 7.85
CA PHE A 178 -7.93 -14.36 8.61
C PHE A 178 -7.16 -13.76 9.79
N ALA A 179 -6.92 -12.45 9.71
CA ALA A 179 -6.47 -11.62 10.83
C ALA A 179 -7.66 -10.84 11.38
N GLN A 180 -8.24 -11.33 12.48
CA GLN A 180 -9.37 -10.64 13.12
C GLN A 180 -8.90 -9.38 13.84
N VAL A 181 -9.63 -8.28 13.68
CA VAL A 181 -9.29 -6.97 14.28
C VAL A 181 -10.49 -6.31 14.98
N MET A 182 -10.25 -5.26 15.75
CA MET A 182 -11.26 -4.38 16.36
C MET A 182 -12.28 -5.10 17.25
N THR A 183 -11.81 -6.06 18.06
CA THR A 183 -12.59 -6.65 19.16
C THR A 183 -11.83 -6.43 20.47
N ASP A 184 -12.47 -6.57 21.63
CA ASP A 184 -11.83 -6.33 22.95
C ASP A 184 -10.50 -7.09 23.15
N THR A 185 -10.36 -8.24 22.50
CA THR A 185 -9.17 -9.10 22.57
C THR A 185 -8.23 -9.01 21.36
N ASN A 186 -8.58 -8.25 20.32
CA ASN A 186 -7.83 -8.20 19.06
C ASN A 186 -7.31 -6.79 18.77
N PRO A 187 -6.17 -6.66 18.08
CA PRO A 187 -5.61 -5.36 17.73
C PRO A 187 -6.54 -4.55 16.83
N SER A 188 -6.39 -3.23 16.83
CA SER A 188 -7.03 -2.38 15.83
C SER A 188 -6.42 -2.61 14.44
N THR A 189 -7.12 -2.24 13.38
CA THR A 189 -6.55 -2.27 12.02
C THR A 189 -5.29 -1.41 11.92
N ASP A 190 -5.30 -0.23 12.57
CA ASP A 190 -4.15 0.69 12.62
C ASP A 190 -2.92 0.02 13.24
N CYS A 191 -3.12 -0.65 14.38
CA CYS A 191 -2.08 -1.42 15.07
C CYS A 191 -1.51 -2.56 14.22
N VAL A 192 -2.33 -3.25 13.42
CA VAL A 192 -1.83 -4.25 12.46
C VAL A 192 -0.97 -3.60 11.37
N LEU A 193 -1.35 -2.43 10.86
CA LEU A 193 -0.58 -1.72 9.83
C LEU A 193 0.76 -1.18 10.38
N GLN A 194 0.75 -0.60 11.58
CA GLN A 194 1.95 -0.16 12.29
C GLN A 194 2.90 -1.34 12.59
N TRP A 195 2.35 -2.47 13.01
CA TRP A 195 3.10 -3.71 13.19
C TRP A 195 3.79 -4.18 11.90
N LEU A 196 3.08 -4.20 10.77
CA LEU A 196 3.66 -4.56 9.47
C LEU A 196 4.78 -3.60 9.07
N GLN A 197 4.60 -2.29 9.28
CA GLN A 197 5.61 -1.27 9.03
C GLN A 197 6.86 -1.47 9.91
N ALA A 198 6.68 -1.75 11.20
CA ALA A 198 7.75 -1.99 12.14
C ALA A 198 8.58 -3.23 11.79
N ARG A 199 7.90 -4.34 11.46
CA ARG A 199 8.58 -5.56 10.97
C ARG A 199 9.35 -5.29 9.69
N TYR A 200 8.76 -4.58 8.74
CA TYR A 200 9.44 -4.20 7.52
C TYR A 200 10.69 -3.37 7.80
N ALA A 201 10.59 -2.34 8.64
CA ALA A 201 11.71 -1.51 9.02
C ALA A 201 12.86 -2.33 9.66
N LEU A 202 12.53 -3.25 10.57
CA LEU A 202 13.51 -4.16 11.18
C LEU A 202 14.19 -5.06 10.16
N ILE A 203 13.43 -5.71 9.27
CA ILE A 203 13.98 -6.53 8.18
C ILE A 203 14.98 -5.71 7.36
N ARG A 204 14.60 -4.47 7.02
CA ARG A 204 15.48 -3.57 6.27
C ARG A 204 16.71 -3.14 7.03
N MET A 205 16.64 -2.99 8.34
CA MET A 205 17.83 -2.69 9.15
C MET A 205 18.75 -3.91 9.28
N ILE A 206 18.18 -5.11 9.45
CA ILE A 206 18.92 -6.38 9.49
C ILE A 206 19.73 -6.56 8.21
N ASP A 207 19.11 -6.33 7.04
CA ASP A 207 19.76 -6.43 5.73
C ASP A 207 20.97 -5.49 5.59
N MET A 208 21.02 -4.39 6.36
CA MET A 208 22.02 -3.32 6.18
C MET A 208 23.17 -3.38 7.18
N VAL A 209 23.02 -4.09 8.30
CA VAL A 209 24.08 -4.23 9.32
C VAL A 209 24.92 -5.50 9.10
N PRO A 210 26.20 -5.52 9.52
CA PRO A 210 27.02 -6.73 9.46
C PRO A 210 26.41 -7.90 10.24
N ASN A 211 26.65 -9.13 9.80
CA ASN A 211 26.11 -10.34 10.46
C ASN A 211 26.40 -10.40 11.97
N SER A 212 27.56 -9.88 12.42
CA SER A 212 27.93 -9.82 13.84
C SER A 212 27.03 -8.92 14.69
N GLU A 213 26.28 -8.01 14.07
CA GLU A 213 25.39 -7.04 14.73
C GLU A 213 23.90 -7.36 14.55
N GLN A 214 23.54 -8.43 13.80
CA GLN A 214 22.15 -8.74 13.47
C GLN A 214 21.35 -9.36 14.62
N ALA A 215 22.00 -10.12 15.52
CA ALA A 215 21.31 -10.94 16.52
C ALA A 215 20.30 -10.16 17.39
N PRO A 216 20.62 -8.95 17.92
CA PRO A 216 19.65 -8.17 18.69
C PRO A 216 18.44 -7.71 17.86
N LEU A 217 18.63 -7.38 16.58
CA LEU A 217 17.53 -6.97 15.69
C LEU A 217 16.63 -8.15 15.33
N VAL A 218 17.22 -9.32 15.11
CA VAL A 218 16.47 -10.57 14.90
C VAL A 218 15.64 -10.90 16.13
N GLN A 219 16.18 -10.69 17.33
CA GLN A 219 15.42 -10.85 18.57
C GLN A 219 14.23 -9.87 18.63
N LEU A 220 14.42 -8.58 18.33
CA LEU A 220 13.30 -7.62 18.26
C LEU A 220 12.26 -8.00 17.20
N LEU A 221 12.69 -8.58 16.07
CA LEU A 221 11.78 -9.05 15.03
C LEU A 221 10.96 -10.26 15.52
N GLN A 222 11.55 -11.14 16.32
CA GLN A 222 10.86 -12.25 16.97
C GLN A 222 9.90 -11.78 18.06
N GLU A 223 10.23 -10.71 18.80
CA GLU A 223 9.32 -10.06 19.76
C GLU A 223 8.07 -9.44 19.08
N LEU A 224 8.17 -9.17 17.77
CA LEU A 224 7.06 -8.72 16.91
C LEU A 224 6.44 -9.86 16.10
N ASP A 225 6.40 -11.09 16.63
CA ASP A 225 5.76 -12.23 15.95
C ASP A 225 4.27 -11.99 15.66
N GLN A 226 3.58 -11.25 16.54
CA GLN A 226 2.18 -10.85 16.45
C GLN A 226 2.01 -9.33 16.63
N PRO A 227 0.89 -8.74 16.16
CA PRO A 227 0.60 -7.33 16.39
C PRO A 227 0.43 -7.00 17.88
N ASN A 228 1.19 -6.03 18.36
CA ASN A 228 1.11 -5.52 19.73
C ASN A 228 1.17 -3.98 19.74
N CYS A 229 0.03 -3.34 20.02
CA CYS A 229 -0.15 -1.90 19.85
C CYS A 229 0.71 -1.06 20.81
N ASP A 230 1.17 -1.65 21.91
CA ASP A 230 2.01 -0.99 22.91
C ASP A 230 3.51 -1.25 22.68
N HIS A 231 3.86 -2.04 21.65
CA HIS A 231 5.24 -2.39 21.42
C HIS A 231 6.05 -1.16 20.95
N PRO A 232 7.10 -0.73 21.67
CA PRO A 232 7.78 0.55 21.45
C PRO A 232 8.42 0.66 20.05
N VAL A 233 8.81 -0.47 19.45
CA VAL A 233 9.37 -0.51 18.09
C VAL A 233 8.35 -0.04 17.05
N GLN A 234 7.04 -0.22 17.27
CA GLN A 234 6.02 0.25 16.33
C GLN A 234 6.01 1.78 16.26
N SER A 235 5.87 2.45 17.41
CA SER A 235 5.97 3.91 17.49
C SER A 235 7.32 4.43 17.00
N TRP A 236 8.41 3.72 17.29
CA TRP A 236 9.73 4.11 16.79
C TRP A 236 9.80 4.05 15.27
N ALA A 237 9.29 2.98 14.65
CA ALA A 237 9.28 2.82 13.20
C ALA A 237 8.30 3.75 12.49
N ASP A 238 7.22 4.16 13.17
CA ASP A 238 6.22 5.06 12.61
C ASP A 238 6.62 6.54 12.70
N PHE A 239 7.14 6.98 13.85
CA PHE A 239 7.44 8.40 14.08
C PHE A 239 8.92 8.76 13.90
N TRP A 240 9.81 7.98 14.52
CA TRP A 240 11.22 8.34 14.61
C TRP A 240 11.99 8.02 13.33
N LEU A 241 11.86 6.78 12.84
CA LEU A 241 12.64 6.31 11.69
C LEU A 241 12.42 7.13 10.41
N PRO A 242 11.19 7.47 9.99
CA PRO A 242 10.98 8.27 8.78
C PRO A 242 11.62 9.66 8.90
N THR A 243 11.57 10.25 10.09
CA THR A 243 12.20 11.54 10.39
C THR A 243 13.72 11.45 10.32
N TRP A 244 14.32 10.44 10.94
CA TRP A 244 15.75 10.18 10.90
C TRP A 244 16.26 10.03 9.47
N VAL A 245 15.63 9.15 8.69
CA VAL A 245 15.98 8.92 7.29
C VAL A 245 15.93 10.22 6.50
N ARG A 246 14.87 11.02 6.63
CA ARG A 246 14.77 12.34 5.95
C ARG A 246 15.91 13.28 6.29
N ILE A 247 16.29 13.37 7.57
CA ILE A 247 17.38 14.23 8.00
C ILE A 247 18.69 13.76 7.37
N CYS A 248 18.99 12.46 7.41
CA CYS A 248 20.22 11.92 6.81
C CYS A 248 20.31 12.20 5.30
N TRP A 249 19.20 12.05 4.58
CA TRP A 249 19.14 12.40 3.15
C TRP A 249 19.34 13.90 2.92
N ARG A 250 18.63 14.76 3.68
CA ARG A 250 18.70 16.21 3.52
C ARG A 250 20.08 16.79 3.84
N MET A 251 20.78 16.18 4.80
CA MET A 251 22.12 16.60 5.21
C MET A 251 23.23 16.03 4.32
N GLY A 252 22.88 15.22 3.31
CA GLY A 252 23.86 14.60 2.41
C GLY A 252 24.70 13.50 3.06
N VAL A 253 24.24 12.96 4.20
CA VAL A 253 24.83 11.74 4.81
C VAL A 253 24.57 10.55 3.89
N MET A 254 23.40 10.54 3.25
CA MET A 254 23.02 9.54 2.26
C MET A 254 23.32 10.03 0.85
N GLN A 255 23.83 9.12 0.02
CA GLN A 255 23.86 9.26 -1.43
C GLN A 255 22.93 8.23 -2.05
N GLY A 256 22.26 8.62 -3.13
CA GLY A 256 21.41 7.73 -3.89
C GLY A 256 21.60 7.90 -5.37
N VAL A 257 21.26 6.87 -6.11
CA VAL A 257 21.19 6.89 -7.56
C VAL A 257 19.74 6.69 -7.94
N ASP A 258 19.22 7.59 -8.77
CA ASP A 258 17.92 7.41 -9.39
C ASP A 258 17.97 6.15 -10.27
N PRO A 259 17.20 5.10 -9.96
CA PRO A 259 17.24 3.84 -10.68
C PRO A 259 16.78 3.96 -12.14
N GLN A 260 16.16 5.07 -12.53
CA GLN A 260 15.69 5.29 -13.90
C GLN A 260 16.69 6.07 -14.74
N THR A 261 17.28 7.12 -14.17
CA THR A 261 18.20 8.01 -14.90
C THR A 261 19.67 7.67 -14.65
N ASN A 262 19.94 6.81 -13.67
CA ASN A 262 21.27 6.47 -13.18
C ASN A 262 22.08 7.69 -12.71
N LYS A 263 21.39 8.78 -12.35
CA LYS A 263 22.00 10.01 -11.84
C LYS A 263 22.04 10.01 -10.33
N LEU A 264 23.06 10.63 -9.76
CA LEU A 264 23.12 10.89 -8.33
C LEU A 264 21.97 11.83 -7.93
N ILE A 265 21.30 11.46 -6.85
CA ILE A 265 20.22 12.23 -6.24
C ILE A 265 20.85 13.25 -5.29
N GLY A 266 20.63 14.52 -5.56
CA GLY A 266 21.06 15.61 -4.69
C GLY A 266 20.29 15.62 -3.36
N PRO A 267 20.93 16.02 -2.23
CA PRO A 267 20.26 16.11 -0.92
C PRO A 267 19.00 17.00 -0.91
N TYR A 268 18.94 17.98 -1.81
CA TYR A 268 17.81 18.89 -1.95
C TYR A 268 16.66 18.35 -2.82
N GLU A 269 16.91 17.29 -3.58
CA GLU A 269 15.93 16.65 -4.46
C GLU A 269 15.03 15.68 -3.70
N ILE A 270 15.42 15.30 -2.48
CA ILE A 270 14.57 14.55 -1.55
C ILE A 270 13.57 15.52 -0.90
N PRO A 271 12.27 15.36 -1.15
CA PRO A 271 11.26 16.20 -0.53
C PRO A 271 11.20 15.90 0.97
N VAL A 272 11.45 16.94 1.78
CA VAL A 272 11.27 16.91 3.24
C VAL A 272 9.87 17.35 3.66
N THR A 273 9.07 17.83 2.70
CA THR A 273 7.67 18.19 2.88
C THR A 273 6.81 17.52 1.80
N PRO A 274 5.56 17.13 2.13
CA PRO A 274 4.91 17.22 3.45
C PRO A 274 5.49 16.25 4.50
N ARG A 275 5.05 16.35 5.75
CA ARG A 275 5.55 15.55 6.89
C ARG A 275 5.52 14.04 6.63
N ASP A 276 4.69 13.54 5.71
CA ASP A 276 4.57 12.10 5.47
C ASP A 276 5.22 11.65 4.16
N ALA A 277 6.00 12.53 3.51
CA ALA A 277 6.71 12.23 2.27
C ALA A 277 7.51 10.94 2.42
N HIS A 278 7.19 9.93 1.61
CA HIS A 278 7.81 8.62 1.71
C HIS A 278 9.28 8.69 1.27
N ILE A 279 10.16 8.16 2.12
CA ILE A 279 11.51 7.79 1.72
C ILE A 279 11.62 6.27 1.78
N PRO A 280 11.80 5.59 0.64
CA PRO A 280 12.06 4.17 0.55
C PRO A 280 13.18 3.72 1.47
N LEU A 281 12.95 2.61 2.17
CA LEU A 281 13.97 1.91 2.94
C LEU A 281 14.82 0.98 2.03
N THR A 282 14.59 1.00 0.71
CA THR A 282 15.22 0.14 -0.29
C THR A 282 15.59 0.87 -1.58
N GLY A 283 16.38 0.21 -2.44
CA GLY A 283 16.35 0.43 -3.89
C GLY A 283 17.06 1.66 -4.44
N MET A 284 17.73 2.46 -3.61
CA MET A 284 18.31 3.73 -4.06
C MET A 284 19.76 4.01 -3.70
N SER A 285 20.28 3.48 -2.59
CA SER A 285 21.65 3.80 -2.18
C SER A 285 22.59 2.63 -2.43
N ILE A 286 23.85 2.97 -2.66
CA ILE A 286 24.96 2.01 -2.73
C ILE A 286 25.26 1.47 -1.32
N GLU A 287 25.01 2.28 -0.27
CA GLU A 287 25.13 1.92 1.15
C GLU A 287 24.08 2.67 1.98
N ARG A 288 23.41 2.03 2.96
CA ARG A 288 22.36 2.63 3.83
C ARG A 288 22.87 2.95 5.23
N LEU A 289 23.81 3.87 5.33
CA LEU A 289 24.41 4.31 6.60
C LEU A 289 23.37 4.87 7.59
N ASP A 290 22.32 5.51 7.09
CA ASP A 290 21.18 5.96 7.88
C ASP A 290 20.49 4.79 8.61
N LEU A 291 20.24 3.68 7.92
CA LEU A 291 19.62 2.49 8.51
C LEU A 291 20.56 1.74 9.44
N GLN A 292 21.85 1.68 9.13
CA GLN A 292 22.86 1.10 10.02
C GLN A 292 22.93 1.87 11.35
N ALA A 293 22.96 3.21 11.29
CA ALA A 293 22.95 4.05 12.48
C ALA A 293 21.63 3.93 13.25
N ALA A 294 20.49 3.93 12.55
CA ALA A 294 19.17 3.74 13.15
C ALA A 294 19.07 2.40 13.89
N ALA A 295 19.62 1.34 13.33
CA ALA A 295 19.68 0.02 13.96
C ALA A 295 20.48 0.07 15.28
N LYS A 296 21.66 0.70 15.26
CA LYS A 296 22.48 0.88 16.47
C LYS A 296 21.77 1.69 17.55
N PHE A 297 21.09 2.76 17.15
CA PHE A 297 20.26 3.53 18.08
C PHE A 297 19.15 2.69 18.68
N LEU A 298 18.40 1.95 17.86
CA LEU A 298 17.29 1.12 18.32
C LEU A 298 17.74 0.07 19.35
N ILE A 299 18.89 -0.57 19.13
CA ILE A 299 19.47 -1.54 20.07
C ILE A 299 19.95 -0.87 21.36
N ALA A 300 20.49 0.35 21.25
CA ALA A 300 21.00 1.11 22.39
C ALA A 300 19.90 1.80 23.21
N LEU A 301 18.66 1.87 22.70
CA LEU A 301 17.55 2.42 23.45
C LEU A 301 17.36 1.56 24.71
N PRO A 302 17.28 2.18 25.91
CA PRO A 302 16.92 1.44 27.10
C PRO A 302 15.56 0.79 26.83
N LYS A 303 15.49 -0.55 26.91
CA LYS A 303 14.20 -1.25 26.92
C LYS A 303 13.39 -0.57 28.03
N PRO A 304 12.15 -0.11 27.78
CA PRO A 304 11.36 0.46 28.84
C PRO A 304 11.36 -0.56 29.99
N LEU A 305 11.78 -0.12 31.18
CA LEU A 305 11.46 -0.84 32.40
C LEU A 305 9.95 -0.99 32.35
N ASN A 306 9.47 -2.22 32.24
CA ASN A 306 8.03 -2.52 32.24
C ASN A 306 7.34 -1.60 33.26
N PRO A 307 6.25 -0.89 32.90
CA PRO A 307 5.39 -0.34 33.93
C PRO A 307 4.90 -1.45 34.87
#